data_AF-A0AAD7UGV6-F1
#
_entry.id   AF-A0AAD7UGV6-F1
#
_cell.length_a   1.000
_cell.length_b   1.000
_cell.length_c   1.000
_cell.angle_alpha   90.00
_cell.angle_beta   90.00
_cell.angle_gamma   90.00
#
_symmetry.space_group_name_H-M   'P 1'
#
loop_
_entity.id
_entity.type
_entity.pdbx_description
1 polymer ?
#
loop_
_entity_poly.entity_id
_entity_poly.type
_entity_poly.pdbx_seq_one_letter_code
_entity_poly.pdbx_strand_id
1 'polypeptide(L)'
;MDTEFFPGENDGSKDRVLVVVAGGLQRTKEQMHDIRDTLRNEIKLSEYHKADVQLFAFSPYECWNLRNLKIIGKAFQMEEANHFVADILYYIEKRWEEVKYDRIVFVGHSMGTVFIRKAYVAATGLFRKYKFEESIYDHLEARLGRDPNMTHWLPKVERIVMLSGLLRGWNLDEFGLNWSFVTLARLAKPIAFLIEPRPLISQLEYTEKFPARLRLQWIELPELKKDLPTVIQLLGTKDEFVAPESCIDPC
;
A
#
# COMPACT_ATOMS: atom_id res chain seq x y z
N MET A 1 8.48 4.84 -9.94
CA MET A 1 7.99 3.66 -9.20
C MET A 1 8.21 2.42 -10.02
N ASP A 2 8.62 1.34 -9.38
CA ASP A 2 8.66 0.04 -10.01
C ASP A 2 7.45 -0.78 -9.60
N THR A 3 6.48 -0.85 -10.50
CA THR A 3 5.33 -1.75 -10.38
C THR A 3 5.60 -2.94 -11.28
N GLU A 4 5.49 -4.14 -10.71
CA GLU A 4 5.71 -5.36 -11.47
C GLU A 4 4.41 -6.16 -11.51
N PHE A 5 3.93 -6.32 -12.74
CA PHE A 5 2.74 -7.10 -13.02
C PHE A 5 3.14 -8.52 -13.42
N PHE A 6 2.57 -9.52 -12.75
CA PHE A 6 2.78 -10.92 -13.05
C PHE A 6 1.47 -11.56 -13.47
N PRO A 7 1.24 -11.77 -14.77
CA PRO A 7 0.05 -12.48 -15.22
C PRO A 7 0.06 -13.91 -14.63
N GLY A 8 -1.11 -14.32 -14.15
CA GLY A 8 -1.44 -15.71 -13.88
C GLY A 8 -1.52 -16.48 -15.20
N GLU A 9 -1.20 -17.77 -15.14
CA GLU A 9 -1.40 -18.66 -16.30
C GLU A 9 -2.90 -18.92 -16.47
N ASN A 10 -3.46 -18.49 -17.59
CA ASN A 10 -4.86 -18.72 -17.92
C ASN A 10 -5.01 -20.07 -18.63
N ASP A 11 -5.23 -21.13 -17.86
CA ASP A 11 -5.33 -22.51 -18.34
C ASP A 11 -6.79 -23.02 -18.47
N GLY A 12 -7.78 -22.13 -18.36
CA GLY A 12 -9.21 -22.48 -18.38
C GLY A 12 -9.85 -22.67 -17.01
N SER A 13 -9.22 -22.22 -15.92
CA SER A 13 -9.86 -22.04 -14.61
C SER A 13 -11.13 -21.19 -14.69
N LYS A 14 -12.17 -21.58 -13.93
CA LYS A 14 -13.45 -20.84 -13.87
C LYS A 14 -13.38 -19.56 -13.04
N ASP A 15 -12.49 -19.50 -12.05
CA ASP A 15 -12.39 -18.36 -11.14
C ASP A 15 -11.20 -17.48 -11.51
N ARG A 16 -11.47 -16.22 -11.85
CA ARG A 16 -10.45 -15.19 -12.09
C ARG A 16 -10.24 -14.41 -10.80
N VAL A 17 -9.09 -14.64 -10.16
CA VAL A 17 -8.73 -13.95 -8.91
C VAL A 17 -7.58 -12.98 -9.16
N LEU A 18 -7.73 -11.75 -8.69
CA LEU A 18 -6.64 -10.77 -8.61
C LEU A 18 -6.16 -10.64 -7.15
N VAL A 19 -4.88 -10.85 -6.92
CA VAL A 19 -4.21 -10.59 -5.64
C VAL A 19 -3.34 -9.35 -5.80
N VAL A 20 -3.66 -8.30 -5.06
CA VAL A 20 -2.91 -7.05 -5.02
C VAL A 20 -2.06 -7.04 -3.77
N VAL A 21 -0.73 -7.06 -3.94
CA VAL A 21 0.22 -7.12 -2.83
C VAL A 21 0.99 -5.80 -2.74
N ALA A 22 0.90 -5.12 -1.59
CA ALA A 22 1.74 -3.98 -1.27
C ALA A 22 2.79 -4.36 -0.21
N GLY A 23 4.05 -4.17 -0.56
CA GLY A 23 5.20 -4.44 0.31
C GLY A 23 5.42 -3.37 1.38
N GLY A 24 6.29 -3.71 2.33
CA GLY A 24 6.75 -2.80 3.37
C GLY A 24 7.94 -1.93 2.93
N LEU A 25 8.46 -1.14 3.88
CA LEU A 25 9.74 -0.45 3.70
C LEU A 25 10.82 -1.46 3.33
N GLN A 26 11.77 -1.04 2.49
CA GLN A 26 13.02 -1.76 2.22
C GLN A 26 12.89 -3.05 1.41
N ARG A 27 11.72 -3.34 0.83
CA ARG A 27 11.58 -4.54 -0.01
C ARG A 27 12.02 -4.24 -1.43
N THR A 28 13.04 -4.97 -1.89
CA THR A 28 13.47 -4.93 -3.29
C THR A 28 12.55 -5.81 -4.15
N LYS A 29 12.64 -5.63 -5.47
CA LYS A 29 11.92 -6.48 -6.45
C LYS A 29 12.22 -7.96 -6.22
N GLU A 30 13.48 -8.29 -6.01
CA GLU A 30 13.96 -9.66 -5.78
C GLU A 30 13.31 -10.27 -4.53
N GLN A 31 13.21 -9.52 -3.44
CA GLN A 31 12.57 -10.02 -2.22
C GLN A 31 11.05 -10.21 -2.39
N MET A 32 10.41 -9.42 -3.26
CA MET A 32 9.00 -9.58 -3.59
C MET A 32 8.77 -10.73 -4.58
N HIS A 33 9.75 -11.06 -5.42
CA HIS A 33 9.73 -12.29 -6.24
C HIS A 33 9.69 -13.54 -5.37
N ASP A 34 10.45 -13.60 -4.28
CA ASP A 34 10.39 -14.72 -3.33
C ASP A 34 8.99 -14.87 -2.72
N ILE A 35 8.32 -13.76 -2.40
CA ILE A 35 6.93 -13.80 -1.91
C ILE A 35 6.01 -14.34 -2.99
N ARG A 36 6.15 -13.90 -4.25
CA ARG A 36 5.37 -14.43 -5.38
C ARG A 36 5.62 -15.92 -5.57
N ASP A 37 6.86 -16.36 -5.53
CA ASP A 37 7.22 -17.76 -5.79
C ASP A 37 6.78 -18.64 -4.62
N THR A 38 6.85 -18.12 -3.39
CA THR A 38 6.27 -18.76 -2.21
C THR A 38 4.75 -18.85 -2.34
N LEU A 39 4.08 -17.75 -2.70
CA LEU A 39 2.65 -17.74 -2.99
C LEU A 39 2.37 -18.80 -4.06
N ARG A 40 2.95 -18.73 -5.26
CA ARG A 40 2.70 -19.72 -6.32
C ARG A 40 3.00 -21.17 -5.92
N ASN A 41 4.08 -21.44 -5.20
CA ASN A 41 4.50 -22.80 -4.85
C ASN A 41 3.70 -23.40 -3.70
N GLU A 42 3.48 -22.64 -2.62
CA GLU A 42 2.68 -23.08 -1.47
C GLU A 42 1.19 -23.12 -1.80
N ILE A 43 0.74 -22.20 -2.67
CA ILE A 43 -0.64 -22.14 -3.14
C ILE A 43 -0.95 -23.28 -4.13
N LYS A 44 0.02 -24.07 -4.64
CA LYS A 44 -0.26 -25.26 -5.48
C LYS A 44 -1.29 -26.22 -4.86
N LEU A 45 -1.54 -26.13 -3.55
CA LEU A 45 -2.55 -26.90 -2.82
C LEU A 45 -3.87 -26.16 -2.55
N SER A 46 -4.07 -24.96 -3.10
CA SER A 46 -5.23 -24.10 -2.82
C SER A 46 -5.86 -23.51 -4.09
N GLU A 47 -7.06 -22.96 -3.94
CA GLU A 47 -7.85 -22.33 -5.01
C GLU A 47 -7.16 -21.13 -5.71
N TYR A 48 -6.09 -20.56 -5.12
CA TYR A 48 -5.45 -19.34 -5.61
C TYR A 48 -4.25 -19.57 -6.55
N HIS A 49 -3.90 -20.81 -6.93
CA HIS A 49 -2.63 -21.08 -7.63
C HIS A 49 -2.55 -20.47 -9.03
N LYS A 50 -3.71 -20.01 -9.52
CA LYS A 50 -3.90 -19.38 -10.83
C LYS A 50 -4.22 -17.89 -10.71
N ALA A 51 -4.11 -17.31 -9.52
CA ALA A 51 -4.41 -15.91 -9.32
C ALA A 51 -3.42 -15.03 -10.09
N ASP A 52 -3.95 -13.96 -10.68
CA ASP A 52 -3.14 -12.83 -11.15
C ASP A 52 -2.56 -12.12 -9.93
N VAL A 53 -1.25 -11.89 -9.91
CA VAL A 53 -0.59 -11.23 -8.77
C VAL A 53 0.03 -9.93 -9.22
N GLN A 54 -0.45 -8.82 -8.66
CA GLN A 54 0.13 -7.50 -8.87
C GLN A 54 0.94 -7.12 -7.62
N LEU A 55 2.24 -6.89 -7.80
CA LEU A 55 3.13 -6.48 -6.72
C LEU A 55 3.41 -4.98 -6.79
N PHE A 56 3.32 -4.32 -5.64
CA PHE A 56 3.72 -2.94 -5.41
C PHE A 56 4.84 -2.95 -4.37
N ALA A 57 6.06 -2.68 -4.82
CA ALA A 57 7.23 -2.62 -3.95
C ALA A 57 7.63 -1.16 -3.70
N PHE A 58 8.04 -0.87 -2.48
CA PHE A 58 8.68 0.39 -2.14
C PHE A 58 10.12 0.13 -1.72
N SER A 59 11.05 0.39 -2.63
CA SER A 59 12.49 0.33 -2.34
C SER A 59 13.03 1.75 -2.20
N PRO A 60 13.21 2.25 -0.96
CA PRO A 60 13.92 3.49 -0.74
C PRO A 60 15.43 3.32 -0.93
N TYR A 61 15.97 2.14 -1.28
CA TYR A 61 17.41 1.86 -1.27
C TYR A 61 18.12 1.97 -2.61
N GLU A 62 17.40 1.96 -3.74
CA GLU A 62 18.00 2.25 -5.06
C GLU A 62 18.67 3.64 -5.12
N CYS A 63 18.47 4.41 -4.06
CA CYS A 63 18.82 5.78 -3.97
C CYS A 63 19.66 6.16 -2.75
N TRP A 64 20.30 5.21 -2.08
CA TRP A 64 21.31 5.47 -1.03
C TRP A 64 22.73 5.06 -1.42
N ASN A 65 23.04 4.96 -2.72
CA ASN A 65 24.42 4.79 -3.15
C ASN A 65 25.18 6.12 -3.04
N LEU A 66 25.75 6.36 -1.85
CA LEU A 66 26.49 7.58 -1.46
C LEU A 66 27.67 7.96 -2.38
N ARG A 67 28.09 7.09 -3.30
CA ARG A 67 29.19 7.37 -4.24
C ARG A 67 28.83 8.33 -5.38
N ASN A 68 27.54 8.59 -5.61
CA ASN A 68 27.10 9.50 -6.66
C ASN A 68 26.22 10.60 -6.06
N LEU A 69 26.74 11.82 -5.89
CA LEU A 69 26.00 13.01 -5.42
C LEU A 69 24.76 13.36 -6.26
N LYS A 70 24.62 12.80 -7.47
CA LYS A 70 23.39 12.86 -8.30
C LYS A 70 22.22 12.02 -7.74
N ILE A 71 22.45 11.21 -6.69
CA ILE A 71 21.50 10.23 -6.16
C ILE A 71 20.66 10.78 -4.98
N ILE A 72 21.07 11.88 -4.35
CA ILE A 72 20.26 12.53 -3.30
C ILE A 72 18.86 12.86 -3.83
N GLY A 73 18.72 13.25 -5.10
CA GLY A 73 17.42 13.51 -5.73
C GLY A 73 16.54 12.28 -5.97
N LYS A 74 17.09 11.05 -5.99
CA LYS A 74 16.29 9.81 -6.02
C LYS A 74 16.05 9.24 -4.62
N ALA A 75 16.88 9.59 -3.63
CA ALA A 75 16.84 9.10 -2.23
C ALA A 75 15.53 9.48 -1.56
N PHE A 76 15.06 10.63 -2.00
CA PHE A 76 13.75 11.15 -1.78
C PHE A 76 12.96 10.89 -3.07
N GLN A 77 12.43 9.67 -3.28
CA GLN A 77 11.26 9.56 -4.15
C GLN A 77 10.18 10.38 -3.44
N MET A 78 10.04 11.62 -3.87
CA MET A 78 9.11 12.63 -3.35
C MET A 78 7.72 12.33 -3.88
N GLU A 79 7.30 11.10 -3.70
CA GLU A 79 5.99 10.69 -4.13
C GLU A 79 5.03 10.93 -2.97
N GLU A 80 3.96 11.65 -3.26
CA GLU A 80 2.87 11.80 -2.32
C GLU A 80 2.31 10.41 -2.02
N ALA A 81 2.04 10.10 -0.75
CA ALA A 81 1.44 8.82 -0.37
C ALA A 81 0.13 8.56 -1.12
N ASN A 82 -0.58 9.64 -1.47
CA ASN A 82 -1.77 9.61 -2.30
C ASN A 82 -1.49 9.17 -3.76
N HIS A 83 -0.37 9.56 -4.36
CA HIS A 83 0.01 9.10 -5.70
C HIS A 83 0.29 7.60 -5.71
N PHE A 84 0.93 7.05 -4.67
CA PHE A 84 1.10 5.60 -4.53
C PHE A 84 -0.25 4.85 -4.50
N VAL A 85 -1.21 5.40 -3.77
CA VAL A 85 -2.56 4.85 -3.71
C VAL A 85 -3.25 4.94 -5.07
N ALA A 86 -3.14 6.08 -5.76
CA ALA A 86 -3.67 6.25 -7.09
C ALA A 86 -3.05 5.28 -8.10
N ASP A 87 -1.75 5.00 -7.98
CA ASP A 87 -1.07 3.99 -8.76
C ASP A 87 -1.66 2.59 -8.54
N ILE A 88 -1.88 2.18 -7.29
CA ILE A 88 -2.58 0.91 -6.98
C ILE A 88 -3.94 0.85 -7.68
N LEU A 89 -4.74 1.90 -7.55
CA LEU A 89 -6.07 1.99 -8.17
C LEU A 89 -6.02 1.94 -9.70
N TYR A 90 -5.06 2.64 -10.31
CA TYR A 90 -4.85 2.65 -11.76
C TYR A 90 -4.62 1.23 -12.30
N TYR A 91 -3.73 0.46 -11.66
CA TYR A 91 -3.42 -0.90 -12.13
C TYR A 91 -4.60 -1.86 -11.94
N ILE A 92 -5.36 -1.73 -10.84
CA ILE A 92 -6.57 -2.53 -10.63
C ILE A 92 -7.60 -2.21 -11.72
N GLU A 93 -7.85 -0.92 -11.99
CA GLU A 93 -8.79 -0.47 -13.02
C GLU A 93 -8.40 -1.01 -14.40
N LYS A 94 -7.13 -0.86 -14.79
CA LYS A 94 -6.61 -1.35 -16.06
C LYS A 94 -6.76 -2.87 -16.19
N ARG A 95 -6.38 -3.64 -15.17
CA ARG A 95 -6.54 -5.10 -15.22
C ARG A 95 -7.99 -5.54 -15.15
N TRP A 96 -8.85 -4.77 -14.48
CA TRP A 96 -10.29 -5.02 -14.49
C TRP A 96 -10.88 -4.85 -15.89
N GLU A 97 -10.45 -3.86 -16.66
CA GLU A 97 -10.88 -3.68 -18.06
C GLU A 97 -10.54 -4.89 -18.94
N GLU A 98 -9.38 -5.49 -18.72
CA GLU A 98 -8.89 -6.63 -19.50
C GLU A 98 -9.53 -7.97 -19.10
N VAL A 99 -9.62 -8.27 -17.79
CA VAL A 99 -9.90 -9.63 -17.31
C VAL A 99 -11.28 -9.77 -16.66
N LYS A 100 -11.82 -8.71 -16.02
CA LYS A 100 -13.08 -8.73 -15.24
C LYS A 100 -13.09 -9.82 -14.16
N TYR A 101 -12.30 -9.64 -13.11
CA TYR A 101 -12.14 -10.61 -12.03
C TYR A 101 -13.44 -10.97 -11.30
N ASP A 102 -13.51 -12.19 -10.81
CA ASP A 102 -14.62 -12.67 -9.98
C ASP A 102 -14.36 -12.32 -8.51
N ARG A 103 -13.09 -12.28 -8.11
CA ARG A 103 -12.64 -11.97 -6.74
C ARG A 103 -11.36 -11.14 -6.75
N ILE A 104 -11.25 -10.22 -5.80
CA ILE A 104 -10.06 -9.40 -5.55
C ILE A 104 -9.65 -9.55 -4.08
N VAL A 105 -8.37 -9.78 -3.85
CA VAL A 105 -7.78 -9.87 -2.50
C VAL A 105 -6.68 -8.85 -2.37
N PHE A 106 -6.75 -8.02 -1.34
CA PHE A 106 -5.68 -7.10 -0.98
C PHE A 106 -4.79 -7.74 0.07
N VAL A 107 -3.48 -7.63 -0.12
CA VAL A 107 -2.46 -8.11 0.81
C VAL A 107 -1.47 -7.00 1.06
N GLY A 108 -1.28 -6.63 2.31
CA GLY A 108 -0.36 -5.57 2.71
C GLY A 108 0.61 -6.12 3.74
N HIS A 109 1.88 -5.74 3.62
CA HIS A 109 2.89 -6.03 4.63
C HIS A 109 3.50 -4.73 5.15
N SER A 110 3.60 -4.55 6.47
CA SER A 110 4.17 -3.35 7.08
C SER A 110 3.51 -2.07 6.55
N MET A 111 4.24 -1.11 5.98
CA MET A 111 3.68 0.10 5.37
C MET A 111 2.68 -0.21 4.24
N GLY A 112 2.83 -1.35 3.56
CA GLY A 112 1.92 -1.80 2.53
C GLY A 112 0.47 -1.90 3.00
N THR A 113 0.23 -2.26 4.27
CA THR A 113 -1.14 -2.35 4.84
C THR A 113 -1.85 -1.01 4.83
N VAL A 114 -1.10 0.06 5.09
CA VAL A 114 -1.64 1.44 5.11
C VAL A 114 -2.11 1.83 3.70
N PHE A 115 -1.32 1.50 2.68
CA PHE A 115 -1.66 1.83 1.31
C PHE A 115 -2.84 1.01 0.76
N ILE A 116 -2.91 -0.30 1.01
CA ILE A 116 -4.04 -1.11 0.52
C ILE A 116 -5.36 -0.73 1.21
N ARG A 117 -5.32 -0.37 2.50
CA ARG A 117 -6.51 0.16 3.20
C ARG A 117 -6.94 1.47 2.58
N LYS A 118 -5.99 2.38 2.33
CA LYS A 118 -6.28 3.67 1.70
C LYS A 118 -6.80 3.52 0.28
N ALA A 119 -6.26 2.59 -0.51
CA ALA A 119 -6.78 2.25 -1.83
C ALA A 119 -8.23 1.74 -1.75
N TYR A 120 -8.54 0.84 -0.81
CA TYR A 120 -9.91 0.38 -0.62
C TYR A 120 -10.86 1.54 -0.26
N VAL A 121 -10.48 2.37 0.71
CA VAL A 121 -11.27 3.55 1.14
C VAL A 121 -11.50 4.51 -0.02
N ALA A 122 -10.44 4.87 -0.76
CA ALA A 122 -10.55 5.76 -1.90
C ALA A 122 -11.43 5.17 -3.01
N ALA A 123 -11.30 3.87 -3.29
CA ALA A 123 -12.15 3.19 -4.27
C ALA A 123 -13.65 3.22 -3.92
N THR A 124 -14.02 3.42 -2.66
CA THR A 124 -15.44 3.58 -2.29
C THR A 124 -16.06 4.89 -2.77
N GLY A 125 -15.25 5.91 -3.05
CA GLY A 125 -15.72 7.26 -3.39
C GLY A 125 -16.44 8.02 -2.27
N LEU A 126 -16.68 7.39 -1.11
CA LEU A 126 -17.49 7.94 -0.02
C LEU A 126 -16.94 9.25 0.54
N PHE A 127 -15.61 9.41 0.49
CA PHE A 127 -14.91 10.56 1.04
C PHE A 127 -14.53 11.62 0.00
N ARG A 128 -14.88 11.42 -1.28
CA ARG A 128 -14.61 12.40 -2.35
C ARG A 128 -15.24 13.75 -2.03
N LYS A 129 -16.44 13.76 -1.43
CA LYS A 129 -17.16 14.98 -1.01
C LYS A 129 -16.43 15.82 0.06
N TYR A 130 -15.55 15.20 0.84
CA TYR A 130 -14.80 15.88 1.90
C TYR A 130 -13.43 16.38 1.43
N LYS A 131 -13.11 16.22 0.13
CA LYS A 131 -11.85 16.68 -0.48
C LYS A 131 -10.59 16.14 0.21
N PHE A 132 -10.69 15.04 0.97
CA PHE A 132 -9.55 14.43 1.66
C PHE A 132 -8.56 13.75 0.71
N GLU A 133 -8.98 13.49 -0.53
CA GLU A 133 -8.35 12.59 -1.49
C GLU A 133 -8.26 13.20 -2.89
N GLU A 134 -8.40 14.52 -3.04
CA GLU A 134 -8.36 15.19 -4.37
C GLU A 134 -7.12 14.79 -5.17
N SER A 135 -5.93 14.80 -4.55
CA SER A 135 -4.69 14.39 -5.23
C SER A 135 -4.67 12.92 -5.68
N ILE A 136 -5.43 12.03 -5.01
CA ILE A 136 -5.58 10.64 -5.49
C ILE A 136 -6.38 10.64 -6.79
N TYR A 137 -7.53 11.31 -6.82
CA TYR A 137 -8.41 11.31 -7.98
C TYR A 137 -7.81 12.09 -9.16
N ASP A 138 -7.18 13.25 -8.89
CA ASP A 138 -6.52 14.06 -9.92
C ASP A 138 -5.40 13.27 -10.61
N HIS A 139 -4.55 12.60 -9.82
CA HIS A 139 -3.47 11.76 -10.37
C HIS A 139 -4.04 10.56 -11.13
N LEU A 140 -5.07 9.90 -10.59
CA LEU A 140 -5.70 8.76 -11.23
C LEU A 140 -6.39 9.12 -12.55
N GLU A 141 -7.12 10.25 -12.59
CA GLU A 141 -7.74 10.80 -13.79
C GLU A 141 -6.69 11.17 -14.84
N ALA A 142 -5.60 11.83 -14.44
CA ALA A 142 -4.49 12.16 -15.33
C ALA A 142 -3.87 10.90 -15.96
N ARG A 143 -3.81 9.78 -15.23
CA ARG A 143 -3.27 8.52 -15.74
C ARG A 143 -4.25 7.73 -16.60
N LEU A 144 -5.54 7.75 -16.29
CA LEU A 144 -6.56 7.03 -17.05
C LEU A 144 -7.06 7.82 -18.27
N GLY A 145 -6.91 9.15 -18.26
CA GLY A 145 -7.49 10.04 -19.27
C GLY A 145 -9.01 10.16 -19.17
N ARG A 146 -9.59 9.82 -18.01
CA ARG A 146 -11.05 9.83 -17.73
C ARG A 146 -11.32 9.84 -16.23
N ASP A 147 -12.53 10.25 -15.84
CA ASP A 147 -13.00 10.13 -14.45
C ASP A 147 -12.98 8.64 -14.03
N PRO A 148 -12.34 8.32 -12.89
CA PRO A 148 -12.13 6.94 -12.52
C PRO A 148 -13.38 6.34 -11.87
N ASN A 149 -13.77 5.13 -12.28
CA ASN A 149 -15.02 4.50 -11.84
C ASN A 149 -14.78 3.10 -11.24
N MET A 150 -14.44 3.07 -9.95
CA MET A 150 -14.14 1.82 -9.25
C MET A 150 -15.39 1.02 -8.84
N THR A 151 -16.60 1.53 -9.10
CA THR A 151 -17.85 0.89 -8.64
C THR A 151 -18.05 -0.52 -9.21
N HIS A 152 -17.40 -0.83 -10.33
CA HIS A 152 -17.53 -2.12 -11.01
C HIS A 152 -16.75 -3.24 -10.32
N TRP A 153 -15.55 -2.97 -9.83
CA TRP A 153 -14.67 -3.99 -9.24
C TRP A 153 -14.64 -3.95 -7.72
N LEU A 154 -14.95 -2.81 -7.10
CA LEU A 154 -14.99 -2.67 -5.65
C LEU A 154 -15.84 -3.75 -4.95
N PRO A 155 -17.05 -4.13 -5.43
CA PRO A 155 -17.84 -5.21 -4.83
C PRO A 155 -17.19 -6.59 -4.92
N LYS A 156 -16.13 -6.76 -5.71
CA LYS A 156 -15.37 -8.01 -5.85
C LYS A 156 -14.23 -8.12 -4.85
N VAL A 157 -13.92 -7.06 -4.10
CA VAL A 157 -12.93 -7.12 -3.02
C VAL A 157 -13.52 -7.95 -1.89
N GLU A 158 -13.03 -9.17 -1.73
CA GLU A 158 -13.54 -10.13 -0.75
C GLU A 158 -12.77 -10.02 0.57
N ARG A 159 -11.46 -9.80 0.49
CA ARG A 159 -10.55 -9.85 1.64
C ARG A 159 -9.48 -8.78 1.60
N ILE A 160 -9.13 -8.30 2.79
CA ILE A 160 -8.00 -7.41 3.05
C ILE A 160 -7.14 -8.07 4.11
N VAL A 161 -5.99 -8.60 3.69
CA VAL A 161 -5.02 -9.30 4.54
C VAL A 161 -3.90 -8.33 4.91
N MET A 162 -3.67 -8.17 6.20
CA MET A 162 -2.67 -7.26 6.75
C MET A 162 -1.65 -8.04 7.57
N LEU A 163 -0.39 -7.96 7.15
CA LEU A 163 0.73 -8.66 7.76
C LEU A 163 1.62 -7.61 8.46
N SER A 164 1.69 -7.65 9.79
CA SER A 164 2.52 -6.72 10.59
C SER A 164 2.33 -5.25 10.19
N GLY A 165 1.09 -4.77 10.12
CA GLY A 165 0.76 -3.46 9.55
C GLY A 165 1.10 -2.26 10.43
N LEU A 166 1.71 -1.21 9.86
CA LEU A 166 2.01 0.05 10.55
C LEU A 166 0.82 1.02 10.53
N LEU A 167 -0.33 0.60 11.07
CA LEU A 167 -1.60 1.30 10.87
C LEU A 167 -1.68 2.70 11.50
N ARG A 168 -0.94 2.95 12.59
CA ARG A 168 -0.82 4.27 13.22
C ARG A 168 0.23 5.17 12.59
N GLY A 169 0.93 4.69 11.56
CA GLY A 169 2.19 5.26 11.15
C GLY A 169 3.33 4.82 12.05
N TRP A 170 4.47 5.46 11.89
CA TRP A 170 5.69 5.13 12.63
C TRP A 170 6.20 6.33 13.44
N ASN A 171 7.01 6.03 14.46
CA ASN A 171 7.67 7.02 15.31
C ASN A 171 9.15 6.64 15.47
N LEU A 172 10.06 7.57 15.18
CA LEU A 172 11.51 7.37 15.36
C LEU A 172 11.88 6.95 16.79
N ASP A 173 11.09 7.36 17.78
CA ASP A 173 11.39 7.12 19.19
C ASP A 173 10.97 5.70 19.64
N GLU A 174 10.03 5.10 18.93
CA GLU A 174 9.50 3.76 19.22
C GLU A 174 10.19 2.67 18.39
N PHE A 175 10.72 3.05 17.23
CA PHE A 175 11.52 2.15 16.42
C PHE A 175 12.82 1.85 17.15
N GLY A 176 13.07 0.57 17.48
CA GLY A 176 14.33 0.07 18.04
C GLY A 176 15.54 0.19 17.11
N LEU A 177 15.58 1.24 16.28
CA LEU A 177 16.64 1.55 15.34
C LEU A 177 17.89 2.04 16.08
N ASN A 178 19.04 1.82 15.44
CA ASN A 178 20.32 2.32 15.95
C ASN A 178 20.25 3.83 16.19
N TRP A 179 20.71 4.27 17.35
CA TRP A 179 20.70 5.68 17.77
C TRP A 179 21.37 6.62 16.75
N SER A 180 22.38 6.13 16.01
CA SER A 180 23.01 6.89 14.92
C SER A 180 22.06 7.17 13.76
N PHE A 181 21.23 6.19 13.38
CA PHE A 181 20.20 6.35 12.35
C PHE A 181 19.10 7.29 12.84
N VAL A 182 18.63 7.12 14.08
CA VAL A 182 17.63 8.01 14.68
C VAL A 182 18.13 9.45 14.70
N THR A 183 19.39 9.66 15.10
CA THR A 183 20.00 10.99 15.13
C THR A 183 20.10 11.59 13.72
N LEU A 184 20.57 10.82 12.75
CA LEU A 184 20.64 11.27 11.36
C LEU A 184 19.25 11.62 10.80
N ALA A 185 18.24 10.77 11.04
CA ALA A 185 16.87 11.02 10.62
C ALA A 185 16.29 12.29 11.26
N ARG A 186 16.53 12.51 12.56
CA ARG A 186 16.11 13.74 13.27
C ARG A 186 16.78 14.99 12.69
N LEU A 187 18.06 14.92 12.31
CA LEU A 187 18.76 16.03 11.67
C LEU A 187 18.32 16.27 10.23
N ALA A 188 17.96 15.21 9.51
CA ALA A 188 17.45 15.29 8.14
C ALA A 188 16.00 15.79 8.08
N LYS A 189 15.20 15.61 9.14
CA LYS A 189 13.77 15.93 9.16
C LYS A 189 13.47 17.42 8.90
N PRO A 190 14.10 18.40 9.56
CA PRO A 190 13.90 19.82 9.22
C PRO A 190 14.22 20.14 7.76
N ILE A 191 15.25 19.49 7.20
CA ILE A 191 15.64 19.65 5.80
C ILE A 191 14.53 19.07 4.90
N ALA A 192 13.99 17.90 5.25
CA ALA A 192 12.88 17.29 4.52
C ALA A 192 11.60 18.14 4.53
N PHE A 193 11.36 18.95 5.57
CA PHE A 193 10.24 19.90 5.61
C PHE A 193 10.42 21.10 4.67
N LEU A 194 11.65 21.45 4.32
CA LEU A 194 11.94 22.54 3.38
C LEU A 194 11.87 22.08 1.92
N ILE A 195 11.64 20.78 1.69
CA ILE A 195 11.62 20.19 0.36
C ILE A 195 10.20 19.73 0.05
N GLU A 196 9.64 20.24 -1.04
CA GLU A 196 8.37 19.80 -1.60
C GLU A 196 8.61 19.07 -2.93
N PRO A 197 8.01 17.88 -3.14
CA PRO A 197 7.14 17.14 -2.20
C PRO A 197 7.91 16.49 -1.02
N ARG A 198 7.23 16.32 0.12
CA ARG A 198 7.85 15.68 1.30
C ARG A 198 8.14 14.19 1.01
N PRO A 199 9.22 13.61 1.56
CA PRO A 199 9.54 12.19 1.36
C PRO A 199 8.41 11.28 1.81
N LEU A 200 8.09 10.22 1.04
CA LEU A 200 6.98 9.31 1.33
C LEU A 200 6.98 8.77 2.77
N ILE A 201 8.15 8.34 3.25
CA ILE A 201 8.29 7.79 4.61
C ILE A 201 7.88 8.82 5.66
N SER A 202 8.23 10.09 5.47
CA SER A 202 7.86 11.16 6.42
C SER A 202 6.35 11.35 6.47
N GLN A 203 5.63 11.20 5.35
CA GLN A 203 4.16 11.34 5.28
C GLN A 203 3.41 10.22 6.02
N LEU A 204 4.09 9.12 6.34
CA LEU A 204 3.55 7.98 7.08
C LEU A 204 3.92 8.00 8.56
N GLU A 205 4.56 9.05 9.05
CA GLU A 205 4.77 9.24 10.49
C GLU A 205 3.44 9.39 11.24
N TYR A 206 3.41 8.96 12.50
CA TYR A 206 2.17 8.95 13.29
C TYR A 206 1.53 10.34 13.48
N THR A 207 2.32 11.42 13.41
CA THR A 207 1.84 12.80 13.51
C THR A 207 1.28 13.34 12.19
N GLU A 208 1.44 12.61 11.09
CA GLU A 208 1.04 13.09 9.78
C GLU A 208 -0.44 12.87 9.48
N LYS A 209 -0.95 13.70 8.58
CA LYS A 209 -2.36 13.70 8.20
C LYS A 209 -2.76 12.40 7.52
N PHE A 210 -1.86 11.75 6.78
CA PHE A 210 -2.20 10.56 5.98
C PHE A 210 -2.68 9.39 6.85
N PRO A 211 -1.88 8.83 7.79
CA PRO A 211 -2.33 7.72 8.63
C PRO A 211 -3.50 8.13 9.54
N ALA A 212 -3.48 9.35 10.10
CA ALA A 212 -4.56 9.83 10.96
C ALA A 212 -5.91 9.88 10.21
N ARG A 213 -5.95 10.45 8.99
CA ARG A 213 -7.15 10.51 8.15
C ARG A 213 -7.62 9.12 7.76
N LEU A 214 -6.71 8.24 7.35
CA LEU A 214 -7.07 6.87 6.97
C LEU A 214 -7.81 6.16 8.11
N ARG A 215 -7.35 6.31 9.35
CA ARG A 215 -7.99 5.67 10.51
C ARG A 215 -9.41 6.20 10.73
N LEU A 216 -9.60 7.52 10.68
CA LEU A 216 -10.92 8.13 10.79
C LEU A 216 -11.86 7.61 9.69
N GLN A 217 -11.41 7.63 8.43
CA GLN A 217 -12.20 7.13 7.30
C GLN A 217 -12.55 5.64 7.46
N TRP A 218 -11.63 4.85 8.00
CA TRP A 218 -11.86 3.42 8.22
C TRP A 218 -12.86 3.14 9.34
N ILE A 219 -12.87 3.95 10.39
CA ILE A 219 -13.84 3.85 11.49
C ILE A 219 -15.24 4.24 10.99
N GLU A 220 -15.35 5.25 10.12
CA GLU A 220 -16.62 5.69 9.55
C GLU A 220 -17.16 4.72 8.47
N LEU A 221 -16.29 3.88 7.90
CA LEU A 221 -16.61 3.04 6.75
C LEU A 221 -17.79 2.06 6.98
N PRO A 222 -17.93 1.37 8.11
CA PRO A 222 -19.06 0.47 8.37
C PRO A 222 -20.41 1.20 8.46
N GLU A 223 -20.43 2.46 8.87
CA GLU A 223 -21.65 3.27 8.92
C GLU A 223 -22.11 3.67 7.51
N LEU A 224 -21.16 3.87 6.60
CA LEU A 224 -21.40 4.33 5.24
C LEU A 224 -21.58 3.20 4.23
N LYS A 225 -21.07 1.99 4.51
CA LYS A 225 -21.12 0.83 3.62
C LYS A 225 -21.37 -0.46 4.41
N LYS A 226 -22.49 -1.13 4.12
CA LYS A 226 -22.92 -2.36 4.82
C LYS A 226 -22.08 -3.58 4.46
N ASP A 227 -21.72 -3.72 3.18
CA ASP A 227 -21.01 -4.89 2.68
C ASP A 227 -19.50 -4.60 2.63
N LEU A 228 -18.81 -4.88 3.73
CA LEU A 228 -17.36 -4.73 3.86
C LEU A 228 -16.64 -6.06 3.60
N PRO A 229 -15.43 -6.03 3.01
CA PRO A 229 -14.60 -7.22 2.87
C PRO A 229 -14.20 -7.76 4.23
N THR A 230 -13.88 -9.05 4.28
CA THR A 230 -13.28 -9.66 5.47
C THR A 230 -11.88 -9.09 5.67
N VAL A 231 -11.64 -8.47 6.82
CA VAL A 231 -10.33 -7.94 7.20
C VAL A 231 -9.62 -8.96 8.08
N ILE A 232 -8.46 -9.44 7.62
CA ILE A 232 -7.63 -10.40 8.34
C ILE A 232 -6.35 -9.69 8.74
N GLN A 233 -6.05 -9.63 10.04
CA GLN A 233 -4.85 -9.01 10.55
C GLN A 233 -3.99 -10.04 11.27
N LEU A 234 -2.76 -10.20 10.80
CA LEU A 234 -1.77 -11.11 11.37
C LEU A 234 -0.64 -10.28 11.96
N LEU A 235 -0.40 -10.47 13.27
CA LEU A 235 0.62 -9.77 14.04
C LEU A 235 1.65 -10.78 14.56
N GLY A 236 2.92 -10.44 14.38
CA GLY A 236 4.00 -11.20 14.99
C GLY A 236 4.07 -10.94 16.50
N THR A 237 4.27 -11.99 17.29
CA THR A 237 4.51 -11.85 18.74
C THR A 237 5.92 -11.34 19.07
N LYS A 238 6.82 -11.33 18.09
CA LYS A 238 8.22 -10.89 18.19
C LYS A 238 8.55 -9.84 17.13
N ASP A 239 7.58 -9.01 16.78
CA ASP A 239 7.80 -7.93 15.81
C ASP A 239 8.47 -6.74 16.53
N GLU A 240 9.70 -6.42 16.13
CA GLU A 240 10.47 -5.32 16.72
C GLU A 240 10.07 -3.94 16.15
N PHE A 241 9.29 -3.91 15.06
CA PHE A 241 8.92 -2.70 14.34
C PHE A 241 7.45 -2.32 14.52
N VAL A 242 6.59 -3.31 14.73
CA VAL A 242 5.14 -3.12 14.81
C VAL A 242 4.65 -3.59 16.17
N ALA A 243 4.43 -2.63 17.06
CA ALA A 243 3.81 -2.91 18.34
C ALA A 243 2.34 -3.38 18.16
N PRO A 244 1.85 -4.38 18.92
CA PRO A 244 0.46 -4.83 18.86
C PRO A 244 -0.56 -3.70 19.07
N GLU A 245 -0.22 -2.71 19.89
CA GLU A 245 -1.08 -1.55 20.18
C GLU A 245 -1.23 -0.66 18.95
N SER A 246 -0.22 -0.60 18.07
CA SER A 246 -0.26 0.14 16.80
C SER A 246 -1.20 -0.46 15.77
N CYS A 247 -1.74 -1.64 16.06
CA CYS A 247 -2.57 -2.41 15.15
C CYS A 247 -4.07 -2.35 15.48
N ILE A 248 -4.43 -1.76 16.62
CA ILE A 248 -5.82 -1.65 17.08
C ILE A 248 -6.35 -0.26 16.69
N ASP A 249 -7.42 -0.24 15.90
CA ASP A 249 -8.24 0.95 15.67
C ASP A 249 -9.22 1.11 16.84
N PRO A 250 -9.40 2.34 17.38
CA PRO A 250 -10.34 2.57 18.47
C PRO A 250 -11.75 2.22 18.00
N CYS A 251 -12.42 1.35 18.76
CA CYS A 251 -13.83 1.02 18.59
C CYS A 251 -14.73 2.14 19.12
#